data_AF-A0A8C0GV65-F1
#
_entry.id   AF-A0A8C0GV65-F1
#
_cell.length_a   1.000
_cell.length_b   1.000
_cell.length_c   1.000
_cell.angle_alpha   90.00
_cell.angle_beta   90.00
_cell.angle_gamma   90.00
#
_symmetry.space_group_name_H-M   'P 1'
#
loop_
_entity.id
_entity.type
_entity.pdbx_description
1 polymer ?
#
loop_
_entity_poly.entity_id
_entity_poly.type
_entity_poly.pdbx_seq_one_letter_code
_entity_poly.pdbx_strand_id
1 'polypeptide(L)'
;MINNVLPLVLQALGNPELSISSVSTLKKICRECKYDLPPYAANIVAVSQDVLMKQIHKTSQCMWLMQALGFLLSALQVEEILKNLHSLITPYIQQLEKLADETPNPSNKLLVHIFAHEPAHFPPIKALFLLVTSVTLTLFQQGPRDHPDIVDSFMQLLAQALKRKPDLFFCSSLDVQAVFQCGILSLKFPEALTVKASCGFFTELLPRCGEVPPVGQVVHENGKQLLQAVLEGIGGQASRSLMDHFAEILFALSKHCFSYLSVWMKAAMQQEGFPSARLSPEQKDTFSQQILSRERVNKRRVKEMVKEFTLLCRGLHGTEYTADY
;
A
#
# COMPACT_ATOMS: atom_id res chain seq x y z
N MET A 1 -15.05 -37.56 -22.85
CA MET A 1 -14.58 -36.37 -23.59
C MET A 1 -13.31 -35.78 -22.97
N ILE A 2 -13.28 -35.51 -21.66
CA ILE A 2 -12.10 -34.97 -20.93
C ILE A 2 -10.82 -35.77 -21.20
N ASN A 3 -10.89 -37.11 -21.17
CA ASN A 3 -9.75 -38.00 -21.43
C ASN A 3 -9.04 -37.80 -22.78
N ASN A 4 -9.76 -37.36 -23.81
CA ASN A 4 -9.19 -37.21 -25.16
C ASN A 4 -8.68 -35.79 -25.40
N VAL A 5 -9.23 -34.80 -24.68
CA VAL A 5 -8.94 -33.38 -24.88
C VAL A 5 -7.86 -32.90 -23.92
N LEU A 6 -7.88 -33.36 -22.67
CA LEU A 6 -6.97 -32.89 -21.63
C LEU A 6 -5.50 -33.13 -21.96
N PRO A 7 -5.06 -34.30 -22.49
CA PRO A 7 -3.67 -34.51 -22.87
C PRO A 7 -3.18 -33.51 -23.93
N LEU A 8 -4.01 -33.19 -24.92
CA LEU A 8 -3.69 -32.22 -25.97
C LEU A 8 -3.51 -30.80 -25.40
N VAL A 9 -4.40 -30.41 -24.47
CA VAL A 9 -4.33 -29.11 -23.80
C VAL A 9 -3.09 -29.00 -22.91
N LEU A 10 -2.77 -30.06 -22.16
CA LEU A 10 -1.57 -30.10 -21.31
C LEU A 10 -0.28 -30.09 -22.12
N GLN A 11 -0.24 -30.79 -23.27
CA GLN A 11 0.89 -30.73 -24.19
C GLN A 11 1.06 -29.31 -24.78
N ALA A 12 -0.04 -28.67 -25.20
CA ALA A 12 -0.02 -27.30 -25.72
C ALA A 12 0.37 -26.24 -24.68
N LEU A 13 0.24 -26.56 -23.38
CA LEU A 13 0.66 -25.69 -22.28
C LEU A 13 2.18 -25.45 -22.29
N GLY A 14 2.97 -26.42 -22.80
CA GLY A 14 4.41 -26.27 -22.95
C GLY A 14 4.86 -25.41 -24.13
N ASN A 15 3.94 -24.91 -24.97
CA ASN A 15 4.27 -24.11 -26.14
C ASN A 15 3.94 -22.62 -25.90
N PRO A 16 4.94 -21.71 -25.91
CA PRO A 16 4.72 -20.28 -25.64
C PRO A 16 3.83 -19.61 -26.71
N GLU A 17 3.86 -20.05 -27.96
CA GLU A 17 3.03 -19.51 -29.05
C GLU A 17 1.53 -19.80 -28.83
N LEU A 18 1.22 -20.87 -28.10
CA LEU A 18 -0.14 -21.30 -27.79
C LEU A 18 -0.57 -20.86 -26.38
N SER A 19 0.21 -20.05 -25.67
CA SER A 19 -0.01 -19.71 -24.25
C SER A 19 -1.43 -19.20 -23.96
N ILE A 20 -1.95 -18.27 -24.77
CA ILE A 20 -3.28 -17.69 -24.53
C ILE A 20 -4.38 -18.76 -24.72
N SER A 21 -4.30 -19.53 -25.79
CA SER A 21 -5.32 -20.52 -26.15
C SER A 21 -5.29 -21.73 -25.22
N SER A 22 -4.10 -22.27 -24.92
CA SER A 22 -3.94 -23.43 -24.02
C SER A 22 -4.36 -23.11 -22.59
N VAL A 23 -3.88 -22.00 -22.02
CA VAL A 23 -4.20 -21.61 -20.63
C VAL A 23 -5.68 -21.24 -20.47
N SER A 24 -6.27 -20.49 -21.41
CA SER A 24 -7.69 -20.15 -21.34
C SER A 24 -8.59 -21.37 -21.48
N THR A 25 -8.20 -22.35 -22.30
CA THR A 25 -8.91 -23.62 -22.47
C THR A 25 -8.80 -24.47 -21.21
N LEU A 26 -7.60 -24.60 -20.64
CA LEU A 26 -7.38 -25.31 -19.38
C LEU A 26 -8.20 -24.69 -18.25
N LYS A 27 -8.23 -23.36 -18.14
CA LYS A 27 -9.06 -22.64 -17.16
C LYS A 27 -10.56 -22.95 -17.32
N LYS A 28 -11.07 -22.97 -18.56
CA LYS A 28 -12.48 -23.34 -18.83
C LYS A 28 -12.76 -24.78 -18.42
N ILE A 29 -11.90 -25.72 -18.81
CA ILE A 29 -12.04 -27.14 -18.42
C ILE A 29 -12.03 -27.27 -16.90
N CYS A 30 -11.08 -26.64 -16.21
CA CYS A 30 -11.01 -26.67 -14.74
C CYS A 30 -12.24 -26.05 -14.07
N ARG A 31 -12.83 -25.00 -14.65
CA ARG A 31 -14.04 -24.37 -14.09
C ARG A 31 -15.29 -25.23 -14.28
N GLU A 32 -15.51 -25.73 -15.48
CA GLU A 32 -16.76 -26.41 -15.85
C GLU A 32 -16.78 -27.89 -15.43
N CYS A 33 -15.61 -28.55 -15.40
CA CYS A 33 -15.51 -29.98 -15.17
C CYS A 33 -14.86 -30.34 -13.82
N LYS A 34 -14.77 -29.39 -12.87
CA LYS A 34 -14.00 -29.56 -11.63
C LYS A 34 -14.26 -30.86 -10.86
N TYR A 35 -15.49 -31.38 -10.86
CA TYR A 35 -15.85 -32.62 -10.14
C TYR A 35 -15.42 -33.90 -10.87
N ASP A 36 -15.15 -33.84 -12.18
CA ASP A 36 -14.67 -34.97 -12.99
C ASP A 36 -13.14 -34.98 -13.13
N LEU A 37 -12.48 -33.91 -12.67
CA LEU A 37 -11.03 -33.72 -12.78
C LEU A 37 -10.15 -34.33 -11.65
N PRO A 38 -10.65 -34.78 -10.48
CA PRO A 38 -9.78 -35.36 -9.45
C PRO A 38 -8.81 -36.45 -9.95
N PRO A 39 -9.21 -37.40 -10.82
CA PRO A 39 -8.29 -38.42 -11.35
C PRO A 39 -7.09 -37.85 -12.14
N TYR A 40 -7.21 -36.63 -12.66
CA TYR A 40 -6.17 -35.97 -13.46
C TYR A 40 -5.44 -34.88 -12.69
N ALA A 41 -5.84 -34.58 -11.45
CA ALA A 41 -5.39 -33.41 -10.72
C ALA A 41 -3.86 -33.39 -10.54
N ALA A 42 -3.27 -34.53 -10.17
CA ALA A 42 -1.82 -34.65 -10.03
C ALA A 42 -1.07 -34.33 -11.33
N ASN A 43 -1.58 -34.80 -12.47
CA ASN A 43 -0.95 -34.54 -13.77
C ASN A 43 -1.10 -33.07 -14.20
N ILE A 44 -2.30 -32.48 -14.00
CA ILE A 44 -2.53 -31.07 -14.31
C ILE A 44 -1.63 -30.17 -13.46
N VAL A 45 -1.51 -30.46 -12.15
CA VAL A 45 -0.63 -29.73 -11.23
C VAL A 45 0.83 -29.86 -11.65
N ALA A 46 1.30 -31.07 -11.94
CA ALA A 46 2.69 -31.32 -12.34
C ALA A 46 3.07 -30.57 -13.63
N VAL A 47 2.24 -30.67 -14.68
CA VAL A 47 2.48 -29.94 -15.94
C VAL A 47 2.42 -28.44 -15.72
N SER A 48 1.46 -27.95 -14.93
CA SER A 48 1.33 -26.52 -14.63
C SER A 48 2.53 -25.97 -13.87
N GLN A 49 3.08 -26.73 -12.92
CA GLN A 49 4.30 -26.38 -12.20
C GLN A 49 5.51 -26.30 -13.13
N ASP A 50 5.68 -27.29 -14.01
CA ASP A 50 6.78 -27.33 -14.96
C ASP A 50 6.79 -26.12 -15.90
N VAL A 51 5.63 -25.77 -16.49
CA VAL A 51 5.53 -24.61 -17.40
C VAL A 51 5.73 -23.28 -16.67
N LEU A 52 5.33 -23.20 -15.40
CA LEU A 52 5.54 -22.02 -14.56
C LEU A 52 7.02 -21.85 -14.17
N MET A 53 7.70 -22.94 -13.79
CA MET A 53 9.13 -22.92 -13.46
C MET A 53 9.98 -22.56 -14.68
N LYS A 54 9.60 -23.04 -15.87
CA LYS A 54 10.25 -22.71 -17.14
C LYS A 54 9.91 -21.32 -17.70
N GLN A 55 9.06 -20.55 -17.01
CA GLN A 55 8.62 -19.21 -17.43
C GLN A 55 8.08 -19.16 -18.88
N ILE A 56 7.32 -20.18 -19.29
CA ILE A 56 6.80 -20.30 -20.67
C ILE A 56 5.75 -19.22 -20.99
N HIS A 57 5.09 -18.70 -19.95
CA HIS A 57 3.93 -17.82 -20.08
C HIS A 57 4.19 -16.43 -19.51
N LYS A 58 3.52 -15.42 -20.08
CA LYS A 58 3.54 -14.05 -19.52
C LYS A 58 2.68 -13.98 -18.26
N THR A 59 2.90 -12.95 -17.44
CA THR A 59 2.25 -12.75 -16.13
C THR A 59 0.73 -12.91 -16.16
N SER A 60 0.05 -12.33 -17.16
CA SER A 60 -1.42 -12.44 -17.29
C SER A 60 -1.89 -13.89 -17.45
N GLN A 61 -1.17 -14.71 -18.23
CA GLN A 61 -1.48 -16.11 -18.44
C GLN A 61 -1.10 -16.95 -17.22
N CYS A 62 0.00 -16.63 -16.51
CA CYS A 62 0.30 -17.26 -15.22
C CYS A 62 -0.86 -17.04 -14.22
N MET A 63 -1.44 -15.84 -14.16
CA MET A 63 -2.62 -15.57 -13.32
C MET A 63 -3.83 -16.41 -13.72
N TRP A 64 -4.05 -16.63 -15.02
CA TRP A 64 -5.15 -17.49 -15.49
C TRP A 64 -4.90 -18.97 -15.18
N LEU A 65 -3.65 -19.41 -15.25
CA LEU A 65 -3.24 -20.76 -14.88
C LEU A 65 -3.45 -20.99 -13.38
N MET A 66 -3.08 -20.03 -12.54
CA MET A 66 -3.36 -20.09 -11.09
C MET A 66 -4.86 -20.15 -10.79
N GLN A 67 -5.70 -19.45 -11.56
CA GLN A 67 -7.15 -19.56 -11.44
C GLN A 67 -7.67 -20.95 -11.87
N ALA A 68 -7.09 -21.54 -12.93
CA ALA A 68 -7.41 -22.90 -13.35
C ALA A 68 -7.12 -23.92 -12.24
N LEU A 69 -5.93 -23.83 -11.63
CA LEU A 69 -5.54 -24.67 -10.49
C LEU A 69 -6.44 -24.44 -9.28
N GLY A 70 -6.84 -23.20 -9.00
CA GLY A 70 -7.82 -22.91 -7.93
C GLY A 70 -9.16 -23.63 -8.13
N PHE A 71 -9.70 -23.64 -9.36
CA PHE A 71 -10.92 -24.40 -9.65
C PHE A 71 -10.72 -25.92 -9.49
N LEU A 72 -9.60 -26.45 -9.98
CA LEU A 72 -9.25 -27.86 -9.86
C LEU A 72 -9.16 -28.31 -8.40
N LEU A 73 -8.39 -27.59 -7.59
CA LEU A 73 -8.16 -27.94 -6.18
C LEU A 73 -9.45 -27.84 -5.35
N SER A 74 -10.36 -26.94 -5.70
CA SER A 74 -11.63 -26.76 -4.97
C SER A 74 -12.54 -28.00 -4.93
N ALA A 75 -12.28 -29.01 -5.79
CA ALA A 75 -13.05 -30.25 -5.87
C ALA A 75 -12.31 -31.47 -5.29
N LEU A 76 -11.13 -31.30 -4.69
CA LEU A 76 -10.35 -32.38 -4.09
C LEU A 76 -10.66 -32.55 -2.60
N GLN A 77 -10.23 -33.67 -2.01
CA GLN A 77 -10.25 -33.86 -0.56
C GLN A 77 -9.23 -32.94 0.10
N VAL A 78 -9.53 -32.48 1.33
CA VAL A 78 -8.73 -31.48 2.07
C VAL A 78 -7.25 -31.86 2.15
N GLU A 79 -6.95 -33.15 2.37
CA GLU A 79 -5.59 -33.68 2.46
C GLU A 79 -4.81 -33.51 1.14
N GLU A 80 -5.47 -33.75 0.00
CA GLU A 80 -4.90 -33.57 -1.32
C GLU A 80 -4.76 -32.09 -1.70
N ILE A 81 -5.70 -31.25 -1.25
CA ILE A 81 -5.59 -29.78 -1.42
C ILE A 81 -4.31 -29.30 -0.74
N LEU A 82 -4.11 -29.62 0.53
CA LEU A 82 -2.94 -29.18 1.29
C LEU A 82 -1.63 -29.66 0.67
N LYS A 83 -1.58 -30.92 0.23
CA LYS A 83 -0.40 -31.48 -0.44
C LYS A 83 -0.06 -30.75 -1.74
N ASN A 84 -1.05 -30.55 -2.62
CA ASN A 84 -0.84 -29.89 -3.91
C ASN A 84 -0.54 -28.40 -3.74
N LEU A 85 -1.19 -27.73 -2.78
CA LEU A 85 -0.98 -26.32 -2.47
C LEU A 85 0.42 -26.10 -1.90
N HIS A 86 0.90 -26.96 -1.00
CA HIS A 86 2.28 -26.94 -0.53
C HIS A 86 3.26 -27.10 -1.70
N SER A 87 3.07 -28.11 -2.56
CA SER A 87 3.92 -28.34 -3.72
C SER A 87 3.93 -27.16 -4.71
N LEU A 88 2.79 -26.50 -4.92
CA LEU A 88 2.67 -25.35 -5.81
C LEU A 88 3.34 -24.09 -5.27
N ILE A 89 3.28 -23.86 -3.95
CA ILE A 89 3.69 -22.59 -3.35
C ILE A 89 5.13 -22.64 -2.82
N THR A 90 5.62 -23.78 -2.34
CA THR A 90 6.98 -23.94 -1.80
C THR A 90 8.10 -23.44 -2.72
N PRO A 91 8.14 -23.71 -4.05
CA PRO A 91 9.21 -23.18 -4.90
C PRO A 91 9.17 -21.65 -5.02
N TYR A 92 7.98 -21.04 -4.94
CA TYR A 92 7.85 -19.58 -4.90
C TYR A 92 8.25 -19.02 -3.53
N ILE A 93 7.96 -19.72 -2.44
CA ILE A 93 8.44 -19.34 -1.09
C ILE A 93 9.97 -19.39 -1.06
N GLN A 94 10.59 -20.43 -1.62
CA GLN A 94 12.06 -20.54 -1.69
C GLN A 94 12.69 -19.51 -2.63
N GLN A 95 12.04 -19.19 -3.76
CA GLN A 95 12.46 -18.06 -4.61
C GLN A 95 12.28 -16.74 -3.87
N LEU A 96 11.23 -16.58 -3.07
CA LEU A 96 10.99 -15.40 -2.24
C LEU A 96 12.02 -15.27 -1.12
N GLU A 97 12.45 -16.38 -0.51
CA GLU A 97 13.54 -16.41 0.47
C GLU A 97 14.86 -16.00 -0.18
N LYS A 98 15.16 -16.46 -1.40
CA LYS A 98 16.33 -16.00 -2.16
C LYS A 98 16.24 -14.54 -2.60
N LEU A 99 15.06 -14.09 -3.03
CA LEU A 99 14.81 -12.70 -3.41
C LEU A 99 14.80 -11.77 -2.18
N ALA A 100 14.56 -12.32 -0.99
CA ALA A 100 14.69 -11.61 0.29
C ALA A 100 16.16 -11.35 0.68
N ASP A 101 17.10 -12.18 0.22
CA ASP A 101 18.54 -11.92 0.31
C ASP A 101 19.03 -10.91 -0.75
N GLU A 102 18.18 -10.56 -1.73
CA GLU A 102 18.45 -9.55 -2.76
C GLU A 102 17.81 -8.19 -2.43
N THR A 103 18.35 -7.11 -3.00
CA THR A 103 17.86 -5.74 -2.76
C THR A 103 16.38 -5.57 -3.18
N PRO A 104 15.52 -4.95 -2.35
CA PRO A 104 14.07 -4.94 -2.53
C PRO A 104 13.61 -4.25 -3.84
N ASN A 105 12.62 -4.86 -4.52
CA ASN A 105 12.03 -4.37 -5.76
C ASN A 105 10.47 -4.26 -5.68
N PRO A 106 9.80 -3.65 -6.68
CA PRO A 106 8.36 -3.32 -6.65
C PRO A 106 7.38 -4.52 -6.58
N SER A 107 7.86 -5.76 -6.75
CA SER A 107 7.03 -6.97 -6.83
C SER A 107 6.49 -7.46 -5.48
N ASN A 108 6.97 -6.92 -4.35
CA ASN A 108 6.57 -7.32 -2.99
C ASN A 108 5.12 -6.97 -2.61
N LYS A 109 4.39 -6.22 -3.44
CA LYS A 109 3.02 -5.74 -3.19
C LYS A 109 1.96 -6.85 -3.18
N LEU A 110 2.13 -7.92 -3.97
CA LEU A 110 1.11 -8.98 -4.12
C LEU A 110 0.99 -9.90 -2.90
N LEU A 111 2.05 -10.04 -2.11
CA LEU A 111 2.17 -11.09 -1.09
C LEU A 111 1.32 -10.80 0.16
N VAL A 112 1.32 -9.54 0.63
CA VAL A 112 0.47 -9.11 1.76
C VAL A 112 -1.01 -9.20 1.39
N HIS A 113 -1.36 -9.02 0.12
CA HIS A 113 -2.75 -9.10 -0.34
C HIS A 113 -3.28 -10.54 -0.34
N ILE A 114 -2.45 -11.53 -0.68
CA ILE A 114 -2.89 -12.92 -0.86
C ILE A 114 -2.95 -13.68 0.46
N PHE A 115 -1.96 -13.50 1.34
CA PHE A 115 -1.75 -14.44 2.45
C PHE A 115 -2.06 -13.89 3.85
N ALA A 116 -2.50 -12.63 4.00
CA ALA A 116 -2.75 -12.02 5.31
C ALA A 116 -3.87 -12.67 6.16
N HIS A 117 -4.69 -13.54 5.57
CA HIS A 117 -5.87 -14.12 6.24
C HIS A 117 -5.67 -15.57 6.71
N GLU A 118 -4.58 -16.24 6.35
CA GLU A 118 -4.31 -17.62 6.79
C GLU A 118 -3.29 -17.66 7.93
N PRO A 119 -3.64 -18.20 9.12
CA PRO A 119 -2.77 -18.21 10.29
C PRO A 119 -1.41 -18.88 10.07
N ALA A 120 -1.37 -19.91 9.21
CA ALA A 120 -0.16 -20.67 8.91
C ALA A 120 0.87 -19.89 8.08
N HIS A 121 0.41 -18.95 7.24
CA HIS A 121 1.27 -18.15 6.36
C HIS A 121 1.66 -16.80 6.95
N PHE A 122 1.06 -16.40 8.08
CA PHE A 122 1.37 -15.14 8.72
C PHE A 122 2.83 -15.00 9.18
N PRO A 123 3.49 -16.00 9.78
CA PRO A 123 4.88 -15.84 10.25
C PRO A 123 5.88 -15.53 9.12
N PRO A 124 5.88 -16.23 7.96
CA PRO A 124 6.74 -15.86 6.82
C PRO A 124 6.45 -14.48 6.24
N ILE A 125 5.18 -14.08 6.10
CA ILE A 125 4.81 -12.74 5.60
C ILE A 125 5.31 -11.67 6.56
N LYS A 126 5.15 -11.90 7.87
CA LYS A 126 5.62 -11.00 8.91
C LYS A 126 7.15 -10.87 8.83
N ALA A 127 7.88 -11.97 8.71
CA ALA A 127 9.34 -11.94 8.55
C ALA A 127 9.76 -11.15 7.29
N LEU A 128 9.13 -11.41 6.14
CA LEU A 128 9.42 -10.70 4.89
C LEU A 128 9.09 -9.20 5.01
N PHE A 129 7.94 -8.84 5.58
CA PHE A 129 7.55 -7.45 5.79
C PHE A 129 8.58 -6.70 6.66
N LEU A 130 9.03 -7.32 7.74
CA LEU A 130 10.04 -6.75 8.65
C LEU A 130 11.39 -6.58 7.95
N LEU A 131 11.82 -7.60 7.20
CA LEU A 131 13.08 -7.56 6.44
C LEU A 131 13.06 -6.44 5.39
N VAL A 132 12.03 -6.41 4.53
CA VAL A 132 11.85 -5.36 3.52
C VAL A 132 11.83 -3.98 4.18
N THR A 133 11.10 -3.83 5.29
CA THR A 133 11.07 -2.56 6.03
C THR A 133 12.45 -2.16 6.54
N SER A 134 13.20 -3.07 7.15
CA SER A 134 14.54 -2.81 7.66
C SER A 134 15.51 -2.40 6.55
N VAL A 135 15.50 -3.11 5.43
CA VAL A 135 16.38 -2.82 4.29
C VAL A 135 16.01 -1.48 3.65
N THR A 136 14.71 -1.22 3.43
CA THR A 136 14.26 0.05 2.84
C THR A 136 14.58 1.24 3.75
N LEU A 137 14.43 1.10 5.08
CA LEU A 137 14.82 2.17 6.02
C LEU A 137 16.34 2.44 6.00
N THR A 138 17.15 1.38 5.91
CA THR A 138 18.62 1.52 5.82
C THR A 138 19.02 2.21 4.52
N LEU A 139 18.41 1.83 3.39
CA LEU A 139 18.61 2.48 2.10
C LEU A 139 18.19 3.95 2.13
N PHE A 140 17.04 4.24 2.74
CA PHE A 140 16.51 5.59 2.87
C PHE A 140 17.43 6.49 3.70
N GLN A 141 18.12 5.97 4.72
CA GLN A 141 19.08 6.75 5.52
C GLN A 141 20.34 7.14 4.73
N GLN A 142 20.76 6.32 3.76
CA GLN A 142 21.93 6.60 2.93
C GLN A 142 21.63 7.69 1.89
N GLY A 143 20.44 7.66 1.32
CA GLY A 143 20.01 8.59 0.28
C GLY A 143 18.49 8.66 0.19
N PRO A 144 17.81 9.52 0.98
CA PRO A 144 16.36 9.54 1.05
C PRO A 144 15.69 9.71 -0.32
N ARG A 145 16.29 10.55 -1.17
CA ARG A 145 15.75 10.94 -2.49
C ARG A 145 16.35 10.18 -3.67
N ASP A 146 17.25 9.22 -3.43
CA ASP A 146 17.96 8.51 -4.50
C ASP A 146 17.04 7.50 -5.20
N HIS A 147 16.02 7.01 -4.49
CA HIS A 147 15.08 5.99 -4.98
C HIS A 147 13.60 6.33 -4.69
N PRO A 148 13.02 7.38 -5.30
CA PRO A 148 11.63 7.81 -5.02
C PRO A 148 10.55 6.76 -5.34
N ASP A 149 10.83 5.86 -6.28
CA ASP A 149 9.97 4.75 -6.72
C ASP A 149 9.90 3.62 -5.67
N ILE A 150 11.03 3.32 -5.02
CA ILE A 150 11.09 2.40 -3.88
C ILE A 150 10.30 3.00 -2.72
N VAL A 151 10.49 4.30 -2.43
CA VAL A 151 9.75 5.00 -1.36
C VAL A 151 8.25 5.01 -1.62
N ASP A 152 7.81 5.28 -2.84
CA ASP A 152 6.39 5.18 -3.24
C ASP A 152 5.83 3.78 -2.95
N SER A 153 6.51 2.75 -3.44
CA SER A 153 6.09 1.36 -3.23
C SER A 153 6.10 0.94 -1.75
N PHE A 154 7.05 1.45 -0.98
CA PHE A 154 7.17 1.21 0.45
C PHE A 154 6.02 1.87 1.23
N MET A 155 5.69 3.13 0.95
CA MET A 155 4.54 3.80 1.58
C MET A 155 3.22 3.08 1.29
N GLN A 156 3.04 2.57 0.06
CA GLN A 156 1.89 1.76 -0.30
C GLN A 156 1.85 0.42 0.45
N LEU A 157 2.99 -0.26 0.61
CA LEU A 157 3.10 -1.50 1.39
C LEU A 157 2.68 -1.28 2.85
N LEU A 158 3.21 -0.23 3.48
CA LEU A 158 2.89 0.13 4.87
C LEU A 158 1.41 0.48 5.04
N ALA A 159 0.84 1.26 4.12
CA ALA A 159 -0.59 1.60 4.11
C ALA A 159 -1.46 0.33 4.01
N GLN A 160 -1.09 -0.61 3.13
CA GLN A 160 -1.81 -1.87 2.97
C GLN A 160 -1.69 -2.76 4.22
N ALA A 161 -0.52 -2.80 4.85
CA ALA A 161 -0.31 -3.51 6.11
C ALA A 161 -1.25 -2.96 7.20
N LEU A 162 -1.30 -1.63 7.38
CA LEU A 162 -2.20 -0.96 8.33
C LEU A 162 -3.68 -1.23 8.03
N LYS A 163 -4.05 -1.32 6.75
CA LYS A 163 -5.43 -1.53 6.34
C LYS A 163 -5.92 -2.96 6.56
N ARG A 164 -5.05 -3.95 6.31
CA ARG A 164 -5.43 -5.37 6.30
C ARG A 164 -5.04 -6.11 7.55
N LYS A 165 -3.88 -5.78 8.11
CA LYS A 165 -3.30 -6.48 9.27
C LYS A 165 -2.52 -5.49 10.13
N PRO A 166 -3.21 -4.58 10.87
CA PRO A 166 -2.57 -3.67 11.82
C PRO A 166 -1.62 -4.38 12.78
N ASP A 167 -1.85 -5.68 13.03
CA ASP A 167 -1.06 -6.50 13.92
C ASP A 167 0.45 -6.51 13.63
N LEU A 168 0.83 -6.25 12.36
CA LEU A 168 2.22 -6.15 11.95
C LEU A 168 2.97 -5.00 12.67
N PHE A 169 2.25 -3.97 13.12
CA PHE A 169 2.81 -2.82 13.84
C PHE A 169 2.95 -3.05 15.35
N PHE A 170 2.52 -4.19 15.91
CA PHE A 170 2.88 -4.58 17.30
C PHE A 170 4.26 -5.24 17.38
N CYS A 171 4.90 -5.52 16.25
CA CYS A 171 6.17 -6.23 16.29
C CYS A 171 7.27 -5.35 16.89
N SER A 172 7.91 -5.82 17.97
CA SER A 172 9.00 -5.10 18.63
C SER A 172 10.23 -4.88 17.76
N SER A 173 10.40 -5.68 16.70
CA SER A 173 11.47 -5.53 15.72
C SER A 173 11.16 -4.51 14.62
N LEU A 174 9.94 -3.97 14.58
CA LEU A 174 9.59 -2.90 13.65
C LEU A 174 9.91 -1.56 14.30
N ASP A 175 10.81 -0.80 13.68
CA ASP A 175 11.06 0.58 14.08
C ASP A 175 9.95 1.51 13.55
N VAL A 176 8.87 1.60 14.32
CA VAL A 176 7.70 2.43 13.98
C VAL A 176 8.08 3.92 13.90
N GLN A 177 9.06 4.36 14.69
CA GLN A 177 9.52 5.75 14.68
C GLN A 177 10.25 6.07 13.37
N ALA A 178 11.18 5.23 12.93
CA ALA A 178 11.86 5.39 11.65
C ALA A 178 10.89 5.34 10.46
N VAL A 179 9.89 4.44 10.50
CA VAL A 179 8.81 4.39 9.50
C VAL A 179 8.04 5.71 9.45
N PHE A 180 7.64 6.24 10.61
CA PHE A 180 6.91 7.50 10.70
C PHE A 180 7.73 8.68 10.15
N GLN A 181 9.01 8.75 10.50
CA GLN A 181 9.93 9.79 10.03
C GLN A 181 10.19 9.70 8.52
N CYS A 182 10.35 8.48 7.98
CA CYS A 182 10.43 8.24 6.56
C CYS A 182 9.19 8.81 5.85
N GLY A 183 7.99 8.52 6.35
CA GLY A 183 6.73 9.08 5.83
C GLY A 183 6.72 10.61 5.80
N ILE A 184 7.12 11.27 6.89
CA ILE A 184 7.15 12.74 6.98
C ILE A 184 8.10 13.31 5.92
N LEU A 185 9.30 12.76 5.80
CA LEU A 185 10.29 13.21 4.83
C LEU A 185 9.79 13.01 3.38
N SER A 186 9.10 11.91 3.11
CA SER A 186 8.48 11.61 1.81
C SER A 186 7.39 12.60 1.39
N LEU A 187 6.76 13.33 2.33
CA LEU A 187 5.80 14.39 1.97
C LEU A 187 6.47 15.60 1.30
N LYS A 188 7.79 15.74 1.45
CA LYS A 188 8.59 16.84 0.91
C LYS A 188 9.31 16.48 -0.39
N PHE A 189 8.96 15.35 -1.01
CA PHE A 189 9.58 14.91 -2.25
C PHE A 189 9.04 15.70 -3.44
N PRO A 190 9.84 15.93 -4.48
CA PRO A 190 9.36 16.57 -5.70
C PRO A 190 8.40 15.67 -6.49
N GLU A 191 8.51 14.34 -6.37
CA GLU A 191 7.67 13.38 -7.08
C GLU A 191 6.26 13.30 -6.49
N ALA A 192 5.26 13.73 -7.28
CA ALA A 192 3.86 13.73 -6.85
C ALA A 192 3.35 12.33 -6.46
N LEU A 193 3.82 11.26 -7.10
CA LEU A 193 3.41 9.88 -6.77
C LEU A 193 3.88 9.47 -5.37
N THR A 194 5.14 9.73 -5.04
CA THR A 194 5.71 9.44 -3.72
C THR A 194 5.01 10.23 -2.61
N VAL A 195 4.72 11.52 -2.84
CA VAL A 195 3.95 12.33 -1.88
C VAL A 195 2.52 11.78 -1.70
N LYS A 196 1.83 11.41 -2.79
CA LYS A 196 0.49 10.81 -2.71
C LYS A 196 0.49 9.52 -1.89
N ALA A 197 1.47 8.66 -2.09
CA ALA A 197 1.59 7.41 -1.32
C ALA A 197 1.87 7.66 0.16
N SER A 198 2.73 8.63 0.49
CA SER A 198 2.96 9.04 1.88
C SER A 198 1.68 9.60 2.53
N CYS A 199 0.91 10.42 1.81
CA CYS A 199 -0.41 10.86 2.30
C CYS A 199 -1.36 9.68 2.54
N GLY A 200 -1.36 8.69 1.65
CA GLY A 200 -2.13 7.45 1.80
C GLY A 200 -1.72 6.66 3.05
N PHE A 201 -0.41 6.54 3.31
CA PHE A 201 0.12 5.91 4.52
C PHE A 201 -0.40 6.59 5.79
N PHE A 202 -0.28 7.92 5.91
CA PHE A 202 -0.78 8.61 7.11
C PHE A 202 -2.30 8.52 7.27
N THR A 203 -3.04 8.49 6.15
CA THR A 203 -4.50 8.33 6.17
C THR A 203 -4.94 6.96 6.70
N GLU A 204 -4.14 5.91 6.48
CA GLU A 204 -4.39 4.56 7.04
C GLU A 204 -3.76 4.39 8.44
N LEU A 205 -2.71 5.15 8.78
CA LEU A 205 -2.01 5.09 10.09
C LEU A 205 -2.81 5.76 11.21
N LEU A 206 -3.25 7.01 11.01
CA LEU A 206 -3.87 7.83 12.06
C LEU A 206 -5.15 7.23 12.67
N PRO A 207 -6.00 6.50 11.93
CA PRO A 207 -7.12 5.77 12.52
C PRO A 207 -6.70 4.70 13.54
N ARG A 208 -5.45 4.21 13.47
CA ARG A 208 -4.93 3.13 14.33
C ARG A 208 -4.31 3.60 15.64
N CYS A 209 -4.25 4.91 15.91
CA CYS A 209 -3.65 5.46 17.13
C CYS A 209 -4.24 4.89 18.43
N GLY A 210 -5.54 4.58 18.45
CA GLY A 210 -6.21 3.99 19.61
C GLY A 210 -6.19 2.46 19.65
N GLU A 211 -5.84 1.80 18.54
CA GLU A 211 -5.88 0.35 18.38
C GLU A 211 -4.48 -0.28 18.51
N VAL A 212 -3.44 0.43 18.06
CA VAL A 212 -2.06 -0.05 17.99
C VAL A 212 -1.18 0.88 18.84
N PRO A 213 -0.78 0.48 20.08
CA PRO A 213 -0.07 1.36 21.00
C PRO A 213 1.25 1.95 20.46
N PRO A 214 2.11 1.21 19.73
CA PRO A 214 3.30 1.79 19.11
C PRO A 214 2.97 2.93 18.13
N VAL A 215 1.86 2.83 17.40
CA VAL A 215 1.38 3.89 16.49
C VAL A 215 0.84 5.08 17.29
N GLY A 216 0.08 4.83 18.35
CA GLY A 216 -0.40 5.89 19.25
C GLY A 216 0.76 6.68 19.88
N GLN A 217 1.80 5.99 20.33
CA GLN A 217 2.98 6.59 20.93
C GLN A 217 3.76 7.45 19.91
N VAL A 218 4.07 6.92 18.73
CA VAL A 218 4.82 7.70 17.73
C VAL A 218 4.06 8.95 17.29
N VAL A 219 2.73 8.86 17.17
CA VAL A 219 1.89 10.02 16.81
C VAL A 219 1.84 11.03 17.94
N HIS A 220 1.79 10.59 19.19
CA HIS A 220 1.86 11.51 20.34
C HIS A 220 3.18 12.29 20.37
N GLU A 221 4.30 11.61 20.18
CA GLU A 221 5.65 12.20 20.27
C GLU A 221 6.03 13.04 19.04
N ASN A 222 5.68 12.56 17.84
CA ASN A 222 6.17 13.11 16.56
C ASN A 222 5.05 13.76 15.71
N GLY A 223 3.78 13.68 16.13
CA GLY A 223 2.64 14.17 15.33
C GLY A 223 2.64 15.67 15.05
N LYS A 224 3.28 16.48 15.90
CA LYS A 224 3.50 17.91 15.61
C LYS A 224 4.33 18.12 14.34
N GLN A 225 5.36 17.30 14.12
CA GLN A 225 6.21 17.39 12.93
C GLN A 225 5.43 17.01 11.67
N LEU A 226 4.55 16.01 11.76
CA LEU A 226 3.63 15.67 10.68
C LEU A 226 2.71 16.86 10.34
N LEU A 227 2.09 17.48 11.35
CA LEU A 227 1.25 18.67 11.13
C LEU A 227 2.03 19.81 10.45
N GLN A 228 3.26 20.07 10.89
CA GLN A 228 4.11 21.10 10.28
C GLN A 228 4.41 20.78 8.81
N ALA A 229 4.83 19.55 8.49
CA ALA A 229 5.09 19.15 7.10
C ALA A 229 3.84 19.28 6.20
N VAL A 230 2.66 18.94 6.75
CA VAL A 230 1.37 19.12 6.05
C VAL A 230 1.08 20.60 5.80
N LEU A 231 1.24 21.45 6.80
CA LEU A 231 1.02 22.89 6.68
C LEU A 231 2.03 23.55 5.73
N GLU A 232 3.29 23.11 5.69
CA GLU A 232 4.30 23.55 4.73
C GLU A 232 3.90 23.19 3.28
N GLY A 233 3.43 21.95 3.08
CA GLY A 233 2.92 21.49 1.79
C GLY A 233 1.76 22.37 1.31
N ILE A 234 0.79 22.63 2.19
CA ILE A 234 -0.35 23.53 1.93
C ILE A 234 0.11 24.98 1.73
N GLY A 235 1.10 25.43 2.49
CA GLY A 235 1.66 26.78 2.48
C GLY A 235 2.37 27.15 1.17
N GLY A 236 2.74 26.17 0.36
CA GLY A 236 3.35 26.45 -0.94
C GLY A 236 4.33 25.39 -1.43
N GLN A 237 4.88 24.59 -0.51
CA GLN A 237 6.03 23.72 -0.81
C GLN A 237 5.67 22.49 -1.66
N ALA A 238 4.40 22.05 -1.64
CA ALA A 238 3.92 20.98 -2.50
C ALA A 238 3.15 21.54 -3.71
N SER A 239 2.96 20.72 -4.75
CA SER A 239 2.10 21.08 -5.88
C SER A 239 0.63 21.23 -5.46
N ARG A 240 -0.11 22.17 -6.08
CA ARG A 240 -1.55 22.38 -5.84
C ARG A 240 -2.39 21.12 -6.13
N SER A 241 -1.95 20.27 -7.04
CA SER A 241 -2.64 19.00 -7.37
C SER A 241 -2.67 18.00 -6.21
N LEU A 242 -1.88 18.23 -5.17
CA LEU A 242 -1.77 17.36 -3.99
C LEU A 242 -2.60 17.84 -2.79
N MET A 243 -3.22 19.02 -2.87
CA MET A 243 -3.91 19.65 -1.72
C MET A 243 -5.03 18.79 -1.16
N ASP A 244 -5.75 18.10 -2.04
CA ASP A 244 -6.77 17.12 -1.65
C ASP A 244 -6.20 16.01 -0.77
N HIS A 245 -4.97 15.57 -1.01
CA HIS A 245 -4.30 14.50 -0.26
C HIS A 245 -3.81 15.00 1.11
N PHE A 246 -3.22 16.19 1.16
CA PHE A 246 -2.84 16.84 2.43
C PHE A 246 -4.06 17.12 3.31
N ALA A 247 -5.19 17.51 2.71
CA ALA A 247 -6.46 17.68 3.41
C ALA A 247 -6.97 16.37 4.03
N GLU A 248 -6.68 15.21 3.44
CA GLU A 248 -7.07 13.91 4.03
C GLU A 248 -6.29 13.63 5.31
N ILE A 249 -5.00 14.01 5.36
CA ILE A 249 -4.20 13.90 6.59
C ILE A 249 -4.75 14.84 7.67
N LEU A 250 -5.04 16.10 7.33
CA LEU A 250 -5.64 17.05 8.29
C LEU A 250 -6.98 16.55 8.82
N PHE A 251 -7.81 15.98 7.95
CA PHE A 251 -9.07 15.36 8.35
C PHE A 251 -8.85 14.15 9.28
N ALA A 252 -7.88 13.28 8.98
CA ALA A 252 -7.57 12.14 9.83
C ALA A 252 -7.05 12.58 11.21
N LEU A 253 -6.18 13.60 11.26
CA LEU A 253 -5.73 14.21 12.52
C LEU A 253 -6.90 14.81 13.32
N SER A 254 -7.80 15.52 12.65
CA SER A 254 -8.93 16.20 13.30
C SER A 254 -9.99 15.22 13.84
N LYS A 255 -10.11 14.05 13.20
CA LYS A 255 -11.03 12.98 13.61
C LYS A 255 -10.45 12.10 14.72
N HIS A 256 -9.18 11.70 14.61
CA HIS A 256 -8.59 10.66 15.48
C HIS A 256 -7.66 11.21 16.56
N CYS A 257 -7.09 12.41 16.36
CA CYS A 257 -6.07 13.00 17.23
C CYS A 257 -6.46 14.42 17.69
N PHE A 258 -7.75 14.70 17.88
CA PHE A 258 -8.26 16.06 18.07
C PHE A 258 -7.64 16.82 19.25
N SER A 259 -7.49 16.15 20.40
CA SER A 259 -6.90 16.75 21.61
C SER A 259 -5.50 17.29 21.31
N TYR A 260 -4.66 16.47 20.69
CA TYR A 260 -3.31 16.85 20.29
C TYR A 260 -3.29 17.90 19.18
N LEU A 261 -4.12 17.74 18.14
CA LEU A 261 -4.23 18.68 17.03
C LEU A 261 -4.53 20.11 17.53
N SER A 262 -5.41 20.26 18.52
CA SER A 262 -5.78 21.57 19.06
C SER A 262 -4.60 22.34 19.67
N VAL A 263 -3.67 21.60 20.28
CA VAL A 263 -2.44 22.16 20.89
C VAL A 263 -1.40 22.42 19.80
N TRP A 264 -1.18 21.44 18.91
CA TRP A 264 -0.18 21.55 17.86
C TRP A 264 -0.51 22.66 16.85
N MET A 265 -1.78 22.82 16.47
CA MET A 265 -2.22 23.84 15.52
C MET A 265 -1.96 25.24 16.08
N LYS A 266 -2.33 25.50 17.34
CA LYS A 266 -2.07 26.78 18.00
C LYS A 266 -0.57 27.09 18.05
N ALA A 267 0.24 26.12 18.43
CA ALA A 267 1.69 26.29 18.51
C ALA A 267 2.33 26.52 17.13
N ALA A 268 1.87 25.84 16.09
CA ALA A 268 2.41 25.99 14.73
C ALA A 268 2.04 27.35 14.12
N MET A 269 0.81 27.81 14.32
CA MET A 269 0.30 29.05 13.70
C MET A 269 0.81 30.34 14.36
N GLN A 270 1.32 30.25 15.59
CA GLN A 270 2.01 31.36 16.26
C GLN A 270 3.36 31.71 15.61
N GLN A 271 3.95 30.80 14.84
CA GLN A 271 5.23 31.05 14.20
C GLN A 271 5.09 32.13 13.10
N GLU A 272 5.92 33.16 13.18
CA GLU A 272 5.97 34.23 12.19
C GLU A 272 6.42 33.68 10.82
N GLY A 273 5.83 34.19 9.74
CA GLY A 273 6.13 33.72 8.38
C GLY A 273 5.65 32.29 8.02
N PHE A 274 5.05 31.56 8.96
CA PHE A 274 4.55 30.19 8.76
C PHE A 274 3.02 30.13 8.68
N PRO A 275 2.41 29.31 7.82
CA PRO A 275 3.01 28.49 6.76
C PRO A 275 3.46 29.28 5.52
N SER A 276 3.09 30.56 5.43
CA SER A 276 3.54 31.48 4.37
C SER A 276 3.66 32.89 4.95
N ALA A 277 4.65 33.66 4.49
CA ALA A 277 4.86 35.06 4.86
C ALA A 277 3.73 35.99 4.37
N ARG A 278 2.86 35.51 3.48
CA ARG A 278 1.74 36.29 2.93
C ARG A 278 0.50 36.31 3.82
N LEU A 279 0.46 35.46 4.85
CA LEU A 279 -0.72 35.32 5.70
C LEU A 279 -0.74 36.37 6.81
N SER A 280 -1.89 37.01 7.00
CA SER A 280 -2.14 37.82 8.19
C SER A 280 -2.39 36.94 9.43
N PRO A 281 -2.19 37.46 10.65
CA PRO A 281 -2.56 36.75 11.88
C PRO A 281 -4.03 36.32 11.90
N GLU A 282 -4.94 37.18 11.43
CA GLU A 282 -6.38 36.90 11.34
C GLU A 282 -6.70 35.75 10.40
N GLN A 283 -6.01 35.63 9.26
CA GLN A 283 -6.17 34.52 8.32
C GLN A 283 -5.71 33.20 8.93
N LYS A 284 -4.60 33.21 9.69
CA LYS A 284 -4.12 32.02 10.42
C LYS A 284 -5.12 31.58 11.49
N ASP A 285 -5.63 32.54 12.26
CA ASP A 285 -6.62 32.26 13.31
C ASP A 285 -7.92 31.73 12.72
N THR A 286 -8.40 32.32 11.63
CA THR A 286 -9.60 31.89 10.93
C THR A 286 -9.47 30.44 10.46
N PHE A 287 -8.39 30.10 9.75
CA PHE A 287 -8.16 28.73 9.28
C PHE A 287 -8.04 27.74 10.45
N SER A 288 -7.33 28.12 11.52
CA SER A 288 -7.18 27.30 12.73
C SER A 288 -8.54 27.02 13.37
N GLN A 289 -9.39 28.04 13.51
CA GLN A 289 -10.73 27.87 14.06
C GLN A 289 -11.61 27.00 13.18
N GLN A 290 -11.57 27.18 11.86
CA GLN A 290 -12.34 26.37 10.91
C GLN A 290 -11.96 24.87 11.01
N ILE A 291 -10.66 24.54 11.03
CA ILE A 291 -10.17 23.16 11.16
C ILE A 291 -10.48 22.56 12.54
N LEU A 292 -10.49 23.36 13.61
CA LEU A 292 -10.81 22.91 14.96
C LEU A 292 -12.30 22.92 15.30
N SER A 293 -13.13 23.49 14.42
CA SER A 293 -14.58 23.59 14.60
C SER A 293 -15.28 22.23 14.53
N ARG A 294 -16.62 22.24 14.67
CA ARG A 294 -17.45 21.05 14.46
C ARG A 294 -17.47 20.59 13.00
N GLU A 295 -17.17 21.47 12.04
CA GLU A 295 -17.16 21.15 10.60
C GLU A 295 -16.06 20.15 10.23
N ARG A 296 -15.08 19.92 11.12
CA ARG A 296 -13.98 18.98 10.92
C ARG A 296 -14.40 17.54 10.63
N VAL A 297 -15.62 17.16 10.99
CA VAL A 297 -16.17 15.82 10.70
C VAL A 297 -16.57 15.63 9.23
N ASN A 298 -16.66 16.72 8.45
CA ASN A 298 -16.98 16.69 7.04
C ASN A 298 -15.70 16.77 6.20
N LYS A 299 -15.28 15.64 5.63
CA LYS A 299 -14.09 15.52 4.77
C LYS A 299 -14.12 16.49 3.59
N ARG A 300 -15.28 16.69 2.95
CA ARG A 300 -15.43 17.62 1.81
C ARG A 300 -15.14 19.05 2.24
N ARG A 301 -15.70 19.44 3.40
CA ARG A 301 -15.53 20.80 3.93
C ARG A 301 -14.07 21.08 4.29
N VAL A 302 -13.36 20.10 4.87
CA VAL A 302 -11.91 20.23 5.14
C VAL A 302 -11.12 20.44 3.84
N LYS A 303 -11.45 19.73 2.76
CA LYS A 303 -10.81 19.93 1.45
C LYS A 303 -11.04 21.35 0.91
N GLU A 304 -12.26 21.86 1.00
CA GLU A 304 -12.60 23.23 0.58
C GLU A 304 -11.79 24.27 1.38
N MET A 305 -11.75 24.15 2.72
CA MET A 305 -10.93 25.04 3.57
C MET A 305 -9.46 25.02 3.17
N VAL A 306 -8.89 23.84 2.91
CA VAL A 306 -7.47 23.70 2.50
C VAL A 306 -7.23 24.33 1.13
N LYS A 307 -8.14 24.16 0.17
CA LYS A 307 -8.06 24.78 -1.15
C LYS A 307 -8.11 26.31 -1.07
N GLU A 308 -8.99 26.86 -0.25
CA GLU A 308 -9.06 28.31 -0.01
C GLU A 308 -7.79 28.83 0.67
N PHE A 309 -7.33 28.13 1.72
CA PHE A 309 -6.16 28.55 2.50
C PHE A 309 -4.87 28.52 1.68
N THR A 310 -4.62 27.49 0.87
CA THR A 310 -3.42 27.45 0.02
C THR A 310 -3.41 28.57 -1.04
N LEU A 311 -4.57 29.03 -1.50
CA LEU A 311 -4.66 30.17 -2.42
C LEU A 311 -4.20 31.46 -1.72
N LEU A 312 -4.57 31.67 -0.46
CA LEU A 312 -4.07 32.78 0.35
C LEU A 312 -2.55 32.70 0.53
N CYS A 313 -2.04 31.52 0.92
CA CYS A 313 -0.60 31.28 1.10
C CYS A 313 0.22 31.61 -0.15
N ARG A 314 -0.35 31.34 -1.34
CA ARG A 314 0.29 31.55 -2.66
C ARG A 314 -0.05 32.90 -3.29
N GLY A 315 -0.87 33.74 -2.66
CA GLY A 315 -1.34 35.02 -3.21
C GLY A 315 -2.17 34.89 -4.50
N LEU A 316 -2.92 33.80 -4.64
CA LEU A 316 -3.77 33.50 -5.80
C LEU A 316 -5.26 33.72 -5.52
N HIS A 317 -5.61 34.11 -4.29
CA HIS A 317 -6.99 34.35 -3.88
C HIS A 317 -7.58 35.53 -4.67
N GLY A 318 -8.75 35.32 -5.30
CA GLY A 318 -9.41 36.32 -6.14
C GLY A 318 -8.85 36.47 -7.56
N THR A 319 -7.95 35.57 -8.01
CA THR A 319 -7.44 35.54 -9.39
C THR A 319 -8.16 34.49 -10.24
N GLU A 320 -8.13 34.60 -11.58
CA GLU A 320 -8.77 33.65 -12.52
C GLU A 320 -8.29 32.18 -12.34
N TYR A 321 -7.11 31.97 -11.75
CA TYR A 321 -6.55 30.64 -11.40
C TYR A 321 -7.25 29.93 -10.23
N THR A 322 -8.31 30.55 -9.67
CA THR A 322 -9.27 29.90 -8.77
C THR A 322 -10.05 28.78 -9.46
N ALA A 323 -10.17 28.83 -10.80
CA ALA A 323 -10.93 27.87 -11.60
C ALA A 323 -10.24 26.50 -11.82
N ASP A 324 -8.93 26.38 -11.64
CA ASP A 324 -8.15 25.16 -11.93
C ASP A 324 -8.13 24.14 -10.76
N TYR A 325 -9.27 23.85 -10.13
CA TYR A 325 -9.36 22.98 -8.94
C TYR A 325 -10.35 21.82 -9.01
#